data_AF-A0A0R2HRB0-F1
#
_entry.id   AF-A0A0R2HRB0-F1
#
_cell.length_a   1.000
_cell.length_b   1.000
_cell.length_c   1.000
_cell.angle_alpha   90.00
_cell.angle_beta   90.00
_cell.angle_gamma   90.00
#
_symmetry.space_group_name_H-M   'P 1'
#
loop_
_entity.id
_entity.type
_entity.pdbx_description
1 polymer ?
#
loop_
_entity_poly.entity_id
_entity_poly.type
_entity_poly.pdbx_seq_one_letter_code
_entity_poly.pdbx_strand_id
1 'polypeptide(L)'
;MTNTYIKDYTNTFMIHGHEYEVTAPARFDSETNELIDDTKLDDQAVEIANQMYRDDKGLVSPEEIKKYRAKIGLSQREFAKLLGWSPNTVALYETGAFPSKSNNKILKALMNDDHFLNTLIVDDDTLPEVVVQKVKDYLNTASDEVIMAVAPKPKFTAIQLTNWYRVTNYFQAQEDLNVEELTQMKVVKLLYFAFGRYAVRTHGKLFTSRILAMPYGPVVEEVHKKFNGQRGIVANGLDDTAFDDFSEIQANSEISGLLSEILDDYGEKTAAGLSRITHQAGSPWSLTGQGVINPTLIAETFARNVEE
;
A
#
# COMPACT_ATOMS: atom_id res chain seq x y z
N MET A 1 11.18 -43.03 -7.38
CA MET A 1 11.16 -41.74 -6.66
C MET A 1 11.43 -42.08 -5.22
N THR A 2 12.52 -41.58 -4.65
CA THR A 2 12.82 -41.73 -3.22
C THR A 2 11.66 -41.14 -2.44
N ASN A 3 11.08 -41.93 -1.53
CA ASN A 3 9.94 -41.49 -0.73
C ASN A 3 10.49 -40.57 0.36
N THR A 4 9.94 -39.36 0.50
CA THR A 4 10.46 -38.35 1.46
C THR A 4 9.32 -37.75 2.27
N TYR A 5 9.64 -37.18 3.43
CA TYR A 5 8.68 -36.46 4.25
C TYR A 5 9.34 -35.21 4.87
N ILE A 6 8.52 -34.28 5.36
CA ILE A 6 8.98 -33.01 5.96
C ILE A 6 8.57 -33.01 7.44
N LYS A 7 9.49 -32.61 8.31
CA LYS A 7 9.22 -32.34 9.74
C LYS A 7 10.07 -31.17 10.21
N ASP A 8 9.68 -30.59 11.34
CA ASP A 8 10.50 -29.58 12.00
C ASP A 8 11.81 -30.20 12.51
N TYR A 9 12.90 -29.49 12.27
CA TYR A 9 14.24 -29.87 12.70
C TYR A 9 14.95 -28.64 13.25
N THR A 10 15.63 -28.82 14.38
CA THR A 10 16.42 -27.75 15.00
C THR A 10 17.86 -27.89 14.56
N ASN A 11 18.39 -26.82 13.94
CA ASN A 11 19.80 -26.71 13.58
C ASN A 11 20.39 -25.42 14.16
N THR A 12 21.71 -25.41 14.40
CA THR A 12 22.43 -24.24 14.91
C THR A 12 23.17 -23.57 13.77
N PHE A 13 22.94 -22.27 13.59
CA PHE A 13 23.58 -21.44 12.57
C PHE A 13 24.60 -20.51 13.23
N MET A 14 25.79 -20.42 12.64
CA MET A 14 26.85 -19.52 13.09
C MET A 14 26.91 -18.29 12.18
N ILE A 15 26.53 -17.12 12.71
CA ILE A 15 26.50 -15.86 11.98
C ILE A 15 27.45 -14.88 12.66
N HIS A 16 28.54 -14.51 11.99
CA HIS A 16 29.54 -13.57 12.50
C HIS A 16 30.06 -13.90 13.92
N GLY A 17 30.18 -15.20 14.26
CA GLY A 17 30.65 -15.66 15.56
C GLY A 17 29.58 -15.73 16.66
N HIS A 18 28.30 -15.60 16.28
CA HIS A 18 27.14 -15.79 17.16
C HIS A 18 26.34 -17.01 16.72
N GLU A 19 25.89 -17.81 17.69
CA GLU A 19 25.11 -19.02 17.46
C GLU A 19 23.61 -18.72 17.59
N TYR A 20 22.83 -19.22 16.64
CA TYR A 20 21.37 -19.11 16.62
C TYR A 20 20.77 -20.50 16.37
N GLU A 21 20.02 -21.00 17.35
CA GLU A 21 19.21 -22.22 17.18
C GLU A 21 17.93 -21.89 16.42
N VAL A 22 17.72 -22.57 15.29
CA VAL A 22 16.56 -22.39 14.42
C VAL A 22 15.82 -23.70 14.29
N THR A 23 14.53 -23.68 14.60
CA THR A 23 13.60 -24.76 14.29
C THR A 23 12.83 -24.41 13.02
N ALA A 24 13.04 -25.18 11.95
CA ALA A 24 12.39 -24.98 10.66
C ALA A 24 12.07 -26.33 9.98
N PRO A 25 11.14 -26.35 9.01
CA PRO A 25 10.83 -27.57 8.27
C PRO A 25 12.05 -28.03 7.47
N ALA A 26 12.40 -29.31 7.56
CA ALA A 26 13.48 -29.94 6.80
C ALA A 26 13.02 -31.26 6.17
N ARG A 27 13.65 -31.66 5.07
CA ARG A 27 13.31 -32.87 4.33
C ARG A 27 14.10 -34.07 4.83
N PHE A 28 13.43 -35.21 4.97
CA PHE A 28 14.02 -36.47 5.39
C PHE A 28 13.68 -37.60 4.43
N ASP A 29 14.58 -38.56 4.30
CA ASP A 29 14.32 -39.83 3.63
C ASP A 29 13.34 -40.68 4.45
N SER A 30 12.32 -41.24 3.80
CA SER A 30 11.30 -42.03 4.50
C SER A 30 11.77 -43.43 4.91
N GLU A 31 12.87 -43.94 4.36
CA GLU A 31 13.44 -45.25 4.71
C GLU A 31 14.57 -45.13 5.73
N THR A 32 15.51 -44.20 5.53
CA THR A 32 16.68 -44.04 6.40
C THR A 32 16.49 -43.02 7.52
N ASN A 33 15.48 -42.16 7.41
CA ASN A 33 15.23 -41.06 8.35
C ASN A 33 16.37 -40.03 8.40
N GLU A 34 17.24 -40.01 7.38
CA GLU A 34 18.35 -39.08 7.23
C GLU A 34 17.89 -37.77 6.57
N LEU A 35 18.61 -36.69 6.88
CA LEU A 35 18.36 -35.36 6.31
C LEU A 35 18.69 -35.36 4.81
N ILE A 36 17.81 -34.77 4.01
CA ILE A 36 17.98 -34.58 2.57
C ILE A 36 18.08 -33.09 2.28
N ASP A 37 19.09 -32.69 1.51
CA ASP A 37 19.23 -31.32 1.00
C ASP A 37 17.98 -30.90 0.23
N ASP A 38 17.35 -29.82 0.67
CA ASP A 38 16.23 -29.18 0.00
C ASP A 38 16.50 -27.68 0.04
N THR A 39 17.09 -27.17 -1.03
CA THR A 39 17.55 -25.78 -1.14
C THR A 39 16.49 -24.78 -0.68
N LYS A 40 15.20 -25.03 -0.94
CA LYS A 40 14.13 -24.12 -0.55
C LYS A 40 13.90 -24.10 0.96
N LEU A 41 13.94 -25.27 1.61
CA LEU A 41 13.78 -25.39 3.06
C LEU A 41 15.03 -24.91 3.79
N ASP A 42 16.20 -25.20 3.24
CA ASP A 42 17.49 -24.77 3.78
C ASP A 42 17.63 -23.24 3.72
N ASP A 43 17.28 -22.61 2.59
CA ASP A 43 17.26 -21.16 2.45
C ASP A 43 16.29 -20.50 3.45
N GLN A 44 15.15 -21.13 3.72
CA GLN A 44 14.20 -20.63 4.72
C GLN A 44 14.80 -20.66 6.13
N ALA A 45 15.48 -21.75 6.52
CA ALA A 45 16.12 -21.86 7.82
C ALA A 45 17.25 -20.83 7.98
N VAL A 46 18.05 -20.62 6.92
CA VAL A 46 19.10 -19.59 6.88
C VAL A 46 18.52 -18.20 7.07
N GLU A 47 17.41 -17.86 6.41
CA GLU A 47 16.82 -16.54 6.56
C GLU A 47 16.20 -16.30 7.95
N ILE A 48 15.66 -17.34 8.58
CA ILE A 48 15.23 -17.26 9.99
C ILE A 48 16.43 -16.95 10.88
N ALA A 49 17.56 -17.66 10.71
CA ALA A 49 18.78 -17.39 11.48
C ALA A 49 19.29 -15.95 11.24
N ASN A 50 19.30 -15.50 9.99
CA ASN A 50 19.69 -14.14 9.64
C ASN A 50 18.80 -13.10 10.32
N GLN A 51 17.48 -13.33 10.36
CA GLN A 51 16.55 -12.43 11.01
C GLN A 51 16.79 -12.38 12.52
N MET A 52 17.03 -13.52 13.18
CA MET A 52 17.41 -13.55 14.60
C MET A 52 18.69 -12.75 14.88
N TYR A 53 19.69 -12.84 14.00
CA TYR A 53 20.90 -12.02 14.10
C TYR A 53 20.60 -10.52 13.92
N ARG A 54 19.71 -10.14 12.99
CA ARG A 54 19.31 -8.75 12.80
C ARG A 54 18.60 -8.21 14.04
N ASP A 55 17.70 -8.98 14.64
CA ASP A 55 16.96 -8.58 15.83
C ASP A 55 17.92 -8.38 17.02
N ASP A 56 18.82 -9.34 17.27
CA ASP A 56 19.83 -9.27 18.33
C ASP A 56 20.78 -8.07 18.16
N LYS A 57 21.23 -7.80 16.94
CA LYS A 57 22.16 -6.68 16.66
C LYS A 57 21.46 -5.36 16.37
N GLY A 58 20.13 -5.33 16.35
CA GLY A 58 19.33 -4.19 15.93
C GLY A 58 19.74 -3.71 14.53
N LEU A 59 19.77 -4.59 13.55
CA LEU A 59 20.01 -4.25 12.15
C LEU A 59 18.68 -4.07 11.41
N VAL A 60 18.62 -3.10 10.51
CA VAL A 60 17.47 -2.97 9.62
C VAL A 60 17.37 -4.18 8.70
N SER A 61 16.15 -4.67 8.51
CA SER A 61 15.84 -5.79 7.64
C SER A 61 15.71 -5.37 6.18
N PRO A 62 15.86 -6.32 5.23
CA PRO A 62 15.64 -6.06 3.80
C PRO A 62 14.26 -5.47 3.52
N GLU A 63 13.23 -5.95 4.22
CA GLU A 63 11.85 -5.51 4.04
C GLU A 63 11.62 -4.10 4.59
N GLU A 64 12.24 -3.73 5.72
CA GLU A 64 12.20 -2.35 6.22
C GLU A 64 12.82 -1.37 5.22
N ILE A 65 13.95 -1.74 4.60
CA ILE A 65 14.61 -0.90 3.58
C ILE A 65 13.71 -0.75 2.35
N LYS A 66 13.17 -1.86 1.81
CA LYS A 66 12.25 -1.82 0.66
C LYS A 66 11.02 -0.97 0.95
N LYS A 67 10.40 -1.18 2.11
CA LYS A 67 9.19 -0.46 2.54
C LYS A 67 9.46 1.03 2.67
N TYR A 68 10.55 1.41 3.34
CA TYR A 68 10.93 2.82 3.50
C TYR A 68 11.24 3.48 2.15
N ARG A 69 12.03 2.81 1.30
CA ARG A 69 12.35 3.31 -0.05
C ARG A 69 11.10 3.49 -0.91
N ALA A 70 10.18 2.51 -0.88
CA ALA A 70 8.91 2.59 -1.59
C ALA A 70 8.01 3.70 -1.04
N LYS A 71 8.03 3.94 0.28
CA LYS A 71 7.30 5.04 0.95
C LYS A 71 7.69 6.42 0.38
N ILE A 72 8.94 6.59 -0.03
CA ILE A 72 9.46 7.83 -0.64
C ILE A 72 9.27 7.83 -2.18
N GLY A 73 8.87 6.71 -2.80
CA GLY A 73 8.75 6.60 -4.26
C GLY A 73 10.09 6.46 -5.00
N LEU A 74 11.15 6.05 -4.30
CA LEU A 74 12.49 5.93 -4.88
C LEU A 74 12.74 4.51 -5.42
N SER A 75 13.43 4.40 -6.56
CA SER A 75 14.05 3.15 -7.02
C SER A 75 15.34 2.87 -6.24
N GLN A 76 15.86 1.64 -6.30
CA GLN A 76 17.15 1.28 -5.66
C GLN A 76 18.29 2.21 -6.11
N ARG A 77 18.31 2.61 -7.38
CA ARG A 77 19.33 3.50 -7.95
C ARG A 77 19.20 4.93 -7.42
N GLU A 78 17.97 5.43 -7.28
CA GLU A 78 17.70 6.77 -6.75
C GLU A 78 18.00 6.83 -5.25
N PHE A 79 17.61 5.80 -4.50
CA PHE A 79 17.92 5.69 -3.07
C PHE A 79 19.42 5.58 -2.82
N ALA A 80 20.14 4.82 -3.66
CA ALA A 80 21.59 4.76 -3.59
C ALA A 80 22.23 6.14 -3.82
N LYS A 81 21.76 6.91 -4.82
CA LYS A 81 22.25 8.27 -5.07
C LYS A 81 22.01 9.19 -3.88
N LEU A 82 20.78 9.19 -3.32
CA LEU A 82 20.42 9.98 -2.14
C LEU A 82 21.36 9.73 -0.96
N LEU A 83 21.82 8.48 -0.80
CA LEU A 83 22.70 8.07 0.29
C LEU A 83 24.19 8.21 -0.02
N GLY A 84 24.55 8.59 -1.24
CA GLY A 84 25.94 8.54 -1.72
C GLY A 84 26.51 7.12 -1.80
N TRP A 85 25.66 6.11 -2.00
CA TRP A 85 26.04 4.69 -2.09
C TRP A 85 26.05 4.18 -3.54
N SER A 86 26.71 3.04 -3.76
CA SER A 86 26.55 2.32 -5.02
C SER A 86 25.16 1.68 -5.11
N PRO A 87 24.53 1.61 -6.29
CA PRO A 87 23.26 0.87 -6.46
C PRO A 87 23.34 -0.58 -5.99
N ASN A 88 24.51 -1.22 -6.14
CA ASN A 88 24.75 -2.58 -5.69
C ASN A 88 24.66 -2.72 -4.17
N THR A 89 25.09 -1.69 -3.42
CA THR A 89 25.00 -1.68 -1.96
C THR A 89 23.55 -1.76 -1.49
N VAL A 90 22.66 -0.98 -2.10
CA VAL A 90 21.22 -1.01 -1.79
C VAL A 90 20.62 -2.36 -2.19
N ALA A 91 20.93 -2.85 -3.39
CA ALA A 91 20.45 -4.15 -3.86
C ALA A 91 20.85 -5.29 -2.91
N LEU A 92 22.12 -5.34 -2.48
CA LEU A 92 22.63 -6.35 -1.54
C LEU A 92 21.84 -6.36 -0.23
N TYR A 93 21.58 -5.18 0.36
CA TYR A 93 20.83 -5.09 1.61
C TYR A 93 19.37 -5.50 1.43
N GLU A 94 18.74 -5.12 0.31
CA GLU A 94 17.37 -5.54 -0.01
C GLU A 94 17.24 -7.03 -0.36
N THR A 95 18.36 -7.72 -0.64
CA THR A 95 18.40 -9.17 -0.87
C THR A 95 18.86 -9.98 0.36
N GLY A 96 19.08 -9.34 1.52
CA GLY A 96 19.41 -10.07 2.76
C GLY A 96 20.79 -9.81 3.35
N ALA A 97 21.70 -9.13 2.64
CA ALA A 97 23.02 -8.86 3.18
C ALA A 97 22.94 -7.91 4.39
N PHE A 98 23.79 -8.15 5.39
CA PHE A 98 23.80 -7.30 6.59
C PHE A 98 24.38 -5.92 6.29
N PRO A 99 23.72 -4.84 6.73
CA PRO A 99 24.26 -3.49 6.60
C PRO A 99 25.52 -3.33 7.45
N SER A 100 26.48 -2.54 6.95
CA SER A 100 27.63 -2.14 7.77
C SER A 100 27.16 -1.33 8.99
N LYS A 101 27.97 -1.24 10.04
CA LYS A 101 27.61 -0.44 11.24
C LYS A 101 27.28 1.01 10.88
N SER A 102 28.03 1.61 9.95
CA SER A 102 27.79 2.98 9.49
C SER A 102 26.51 3.09 8.67
N ASN A 103 26.28 2.16 7.73
CA ASN A 103 25.11 2.16 6.88
C ASN A 103 23.82 1.90 7.66
N ASN A 104 23.87 1.00 8.65
CA ASN A 104 22.75 0.75 9.56
C ASN A 104 22.33 2.00 10.35
N LYS A 105 23.31 2.79 10.81
CA LYS A 105 23.01 4.06 11.50
C LYS A 105 22.29 5.05 10.60
N ILE A 106 22.73 5.20 9.35
CA ILE A 106 22.10 6.09 8.37
C ILE A 106 20.67 5.63 8.04
N LEU A 107 20.47 4.32 7.79
CA LEU A 107 19.15 3.77 7.51
C LEU A 107 18.19 3.98 8.68
N LYS A 108 18.66 3.74 9.92
CA LYS A 108 17.86 4.02 11.12
C LYS A 108 17.56 5.51 11.29
N ALA A 109 18.53 6.39 11.04
CA ALA A 109 18.29 7.83 11.13
C ALA A 109 17.20 8.27 10.16
N LEU A 110 17.28 7.82 8.91
CA LEU A 110 16.26 8.08 7.90
C LEU A 110 14.87 7.56 8.29
N MET A 111 14.79 6.33 8.77
CA MET A 111 13.51 5.71 9.13
C MET A 111 12.83 6.36 10.34
N ASN A 112 13.56 7.14 11.15
CA ASN A 112 13.04 7.75 12.37
C ASN A 112 12.87 9.27 12.29
N ASP A 113 13.55 9.95 11.36
CA ASP A 113 13.58 11.42 11.31
C ASP A 113 13.52 11.95 9.87
N ASP A 114 12.35 12.47 9.50
CA ASP A 114 12.12 13.11 8.20
C ASP A 114 12.96 14.41 8.05
N HIS A 115 13.40 15.05 9.13
CA HIS A 115 14.31 16.21 9.04
C HIS A 115 15.66 15.79 8.50
N PHE A 116 16.19 14.64 8.93
CA PHE A 116 17.43 14.10 8.39
C PHE A 116 17.32 13.82 6.88
N LEU A 117 16.18 13.28 6.42
CA LEU A 117 15.93 13.10 4.99
C LEU A 117 15.95 14.45 4.24
N ASN A 118 15.35 15.51 4.80
CA ASN A 118 15.39 16.85 4.23
C ASN A 118 16.82 17.41 4.16
N THR A 119 17.65 17.19 5.19
CA THR A 119 19.04 17.66 5.17
C THR A 119 19.86 17.04 4.03
N LEU A 120 19.64 15.75 3.72
CA LEU A 120 20.35 15.07 2.63
C LEU A 120 20.09 15.69 1.25
N ILE A 121 18.90 16.24 1.02
CA ILE A 121 18.58 16.87 -0.27
C ILE A 121 18.92 18.37 -0.34
N VAL A 122 19.07 19.02 0.82
CA VAL A 122 19.47 20.44 0.90
C VAL A 122 20.98 20.58 0.78
N ASP A 123 21.74 19.63 1.30
CA ASP A 123 23.20 19.70 1.36
C ASP A 123 23.90 19.16 0.09
N ASP A 124 23.18 18.51 -0.83
CA ASP A 124 23.74 17.89 -2.04
C ASP A 124 23.15 18.47 -3.33
N ASP A 125 23.83 19.50 -3.86
CA ASP A 125 23.51 20.15 -5.14
C ASP A 125 23.69 19.25 -6.38
N THR A 126 24.29 18.05 -6.22
CA THR A 126 24.57 17.13 -7.34
C THR A 126 23.48 16.09 -7.56
N LEU A 127 22.49 16.03 -6.66
CA LEU A 127 21.38 15.08 -6.78
C LEU A 127 20.54 15.37 -8.03
N PRO A 128 20.08 14.33 -8.75
CA PRO A 128 19.15 14.53 -9.85
C PRO A 128 17.87 15.20 -9.35
N GLU A 129 17.39 16.19 -10.11
CA GLU A 129 16.17 16.96 -9.78
C GLU A 129 14.97 16.05 -9.48
N VAL A 130 14.83 14.93 -10.20
CA VAL A 130 13.78 13.93 -9.98
C VAL A 130 13.85 13.31 -8.58
N VAL A 131 15.05 13.05 -8.05
CA VAL A 131 15.23 12.47 -6.70
C VAL A 131 14.86 13.51 -5.65
N VAL A 132 15.37 14.74 -5.81
CA VAL A 132 15.03 15.86 -4.92
C VAL A 132 13.53 16.11 -4.91
N GLN A 133 12.89 16.09 -6.08
CA GLN A 133 11.45 16.28 -6.19
C GLN A 133 10.69 15.18 -5.48
N LYS A 134 10.98 13.88 -5.71
CA LYS A 134 10.32 12.77 -5.00
C LYS A 134 10.47 12.83 -3.48
N VAL A 135 11.65 13.22 -2.99
CA VAL A 135 11.89 13.38 -1.56
C VAL A 135 11.10 14.57 -1.00
N LYS A 136 11.15 15.73 -1.67
CA LYS A 136 10.29 16.87 -1.33
C LYS A 136 8.83 16.48 -1.38
N ASP A 137 8.44 15.65 -2.33
CA ASP A 137 7.08 15.21 -2.48
C ASP A 137 6.65 14.32 -1.32
N TYR A 138 7.48 13.39 -0.90
CA TYR A 138 7.26 12.61 0.30
C TYR A 138 7.15 13.49 1.56
N LEU A 139 8.10 14.43 1.75
CA LEU A 139 8.13 15.35 2.90
C LEU A 139 6.93 16.30 2.89
N ASN A 140 6.54 16.79 1.71
CA ASN A 140 5.38 17.63 1.50
C ASN A 140 4.06 16.83 1.57
N THR A 141 4.09 15.50 1.37
CA THR A 141 2.90 14.64 1.56
C THR A 141 2.73 14.22 3.01
N ALA A 142 3.81 14.16 3.80
CA ALA A 142 3.70 14.18 5.26
C ALA A 142 3.02 15.48 5.76
N SER A 143 2.96 16.51 4.90
CA SER A 143 2.11 17.70 4.99
C SER A 143 1.09 17.83 3.83
N ASP A 144 0.31 16.78 3.51
CA ASP A 144 -0.90 16.81 2.63
C ASP A 144 -0.80 17.30 1.15
N GLU A 145 0.33 17.81 0.64
CA GLU A 145 0.35 18.69 -0.56
C GLU A 145 0.88 18.14 -1.90
N VAL A 146 1.29 16.87 -2.07
CA VAL A 146 1.70 16.37 -3.43
C VAL A 146 0.57 15.82 -4.28
N ILE A 147 -0.54 16.54 -4.15
CA ILE A 147 -1.39 16.83 -5.29
C ILE A 147 -1.67 18.33 -5.25
N MET A 148 -0.70 19.21 -5.54
CA MET A 148 -0.37 19.70 -6.90
C MET A 148 0.21 21.11 -6.96
N ALA A 149 1.02 21.36 -8.00
CA ALA A 149 1.30 22.71 -8.51
C ALA A 149 0.47 23.09 -9.77
N VAL A 150 -0.26 22.14 -10.40
CA VAL A 150 -0.97 22.36 -11.69
C VAL A 150 -2.37 21.67 -11.80
N ALA A 151 -2.92 21.01 -10.76
CA ALA A 151 -4.14 20.20 -10.91
C ALA A 151 -5.43 21.01 -10.81
N PRO A 152 -6.50 20.51 -11.46
CA PRO A 152 -7.83 20.89 -11.07
C PRO A 152 -8.06 20.59 -9.58
N LYS A 153 -8.57 21.59 -8.86
CA LYS A 153 -9.07 21.39 -7.49
C LYS A 153 -10.25 20.41 -7.51
N PRO A 154 -10.44 19.59 -6.46
CA PRO A 154 -11.61 18.73 -6.35
C PRO A 154 -12.90 19.52 -6.53
N LYS A 155 -13.75 19.10 -7.46
CA LYS A 155 -15.06 19.72 -7.73
C LYS A 155 -16.12 19.26 -6.72
N PHE A 156 -15.96 18.06 -6.18
CA PHE A 156 -16.95 17.40 -5.31
C PHE A 156 -16.30 16.85 -4.04
N THR A 157 -17.08 16.76 -2.98
CA THR A 157 -16.65 16.08 -1.74
C THR A 157 -16.83 14.57 -1.84
N ALA A 158 -16.20 13.81 -0.94
CA ALA A 158 -16.39 12.37 -0.89
C ALA A 158 -17.84 11.99 -0.54
N ILE A 159 -18.54 12.83 0.23
CA ILE A 159 -19.96 12.64 0.57
C ILE A 159 -20.86 12.82 -0.65
N GLN A 160 -20.63 13.85 -1.48
CA GLN A 160 -21.42 14.04 -2.70
C GLN A 160 -21.27 12.86 -3.65
N LEU A 161 -20.02 12.40 -3.86
CA LEU A 161 -19.74 11.21 -4.68
C LEU A 161 -20.35 9.94 -4.09
N THR A 162 -20.39 9.82 -2.76
CA THR A 162 -21.11 8.74 -2.07
C THR A 162 -22.62 8.81 -2.36
N ASN A 163 -23.21 10.01 -2.32
CA ASN A 163 -24.62 10.22 -2.60
C ASN A 163 -24.99 9.83 -4.04
N TRP A 164 -24.10 10.08 -5.01
CA TRP A 164 -24.31 9.59 -6.37
C TRP A 164 -24.45 8.05 -6.40
N TYR A 165 -23.54 7.31 -5.76
CA TYR A 165 -23.67 5.84 -5.66
C TYR A 165 -24.92 5.39 -4.90
N ARG A 166 -25.31 6.10 -3.84
CA ARG A 166 -26.52 5.79 -3.05
C ARG A 166 -27.79 5.93 -3.90
N VAL A 167 -27.92 7.02 -4.65
CA VAL A 167 -29.07 7.28 -5.53
C VAL A 167 -29.09 6.27 -6.70
N THR A 168 -27.94 5.97 -7.30
CA THR A 168 -27.84 4.93 -8.34
C THR A 168 -28.30 3.57 -7.81
N ASN A 169 -27.82 3.14 -6.64
CA ASN A 169 -28.23 1.87 -6.02
C ASN A 169 -29.73 1.88 -5.64
N TYR A 170 -30.25 3.02 -5.17
CA TYR A 170 -31.67 3.18 -4.87
C TYR A 170 -32.54 2.91 -6.11
N PHE A 171 -32.21 3.51 -7.26
CA PHE A 171 -32.97 3.27 -8.49
C PHE A 171 -32.81 1.84 -9.01
N GLN A 172 -31.59 1.28 -8.98
CA GLN A 172 -31.35 -0.12 -9.35
C GLN A 172 -32.19 -1.09 -8.52
N ALA A 173 -32.30 -0.87 -7.21
CA ALA A 173 -33.12 -1.72 -6.33
C ALA A 173 -34.64 -1.58 -6.57
N GLN A 174 -35.11 -0.50 -7.21
CA GLN A 174 -36.50 -0.39 -7.65
C GLN A 174 -36.76 -1.22 -8.92
N GLU A 175 -35.74 -1.40 -9.77
CA GLU A 175 -35.83 -2.14 -11.03
C GLU A 175 -35.57 -3.65 -10.85
N ASP A 176 -34.70 -4.03 -9.92
CA ASP A 176 -34.35 -5.42 -9.61
C ASP A 176 -34.25 -5.66 -8.10
N LEU A 177 -35.13 -6.54 -7.60
CA LEU A 177 -35.20 -6.92 -6.18
C LEU A 177 -33.97 -7.71 -5.69
N ASN A 178 -33.11 -8.20 -6.59
CA ASN A 178 -31.90 -8.94 -6.25
C ASN A 178 -30.67 -8.03 -6.05
N VAL A 179 -30.80 -6.73 -6.32
CA VAL A 179 -29.71 -5.77 -6.11
C VAL A 179 -29.38 -5.68 -4.62
N GLU A 180 -28.11 -5.97 -4.28
CA GLU A 180 -27.61 -5.82 -2.92
C GLU A 180 -27.61 -4.34 -2.53
N GLU A 181 -28.10 -4.05 -1.31
CA GLU A 181 -28.04 -2.70 -0.77
C GLU A 181 -26.59 -2.21 -0.68
N LEU A 182 -26.33 -0.98 -1.12
CA LEU A 182 -25.02 -0.37 -0.98
C LEU A 182 -24.64 -0.27 0.50
N THR A 183 -23.47 -0.80 0.84
CA THR A 183 -22.90 -0.75 2.19
C THR A 183 -21.83 0.32 2.29
N GLN A 184 -21.56 0.80 3.52
CA GLN A 184 -20.41 1.68 3.77
C GLN A 184 -19.11 1.07 3.24
N MET A 185 -18.88 -0.23 3.48
CA MET A 185 -17.63 -0.89 3.09
C MET A 185 -17.45 -0.93 1.57
N LYS A 186 -18.55 -1.14 0.83
CA LYS A 186 -18.52 -1.15 -0.63
C LYS A 186 -18.23 0.24 -1.17
N VAL A 187 -18.94 1.27 -0.70
CA VAL A 187 -18.77 2.63 -1.26
C VAL A 187 -17.39 3.22 -0.98
N VAL A 188 -16.79 2.99 0.19
CA VAL A 188 -15.41 3.48 0.45
C VAL A 188 -14.37 2.85 -0.47
N LYS A 189 -14.62 1.62 -0.95
CA LYS A 189 -13.76 0.94 -1.93
C LYS A 189 -13.98 1.46 -3.34
N LEU A 190 -15.24 1.64 -3.76
CA LEU A 190 -15.55 2.24 -5.06
C LEU A 190 -14.94 3.65 -5.17
N LEU A 191 -15.04 4.47 -4.12
CA LEU A 191 -14.41 5.79 -4.08
C LEU A 191 -12.88 5.73 -4.10
N TYR A 192 -12.27 4.71 -3.50
CA TYR A 192 -10.82 4.50 -3.58
C TYR A 192 -10.38 4.21 -5.04
N PHE A 193 -11.08 3.33 -5.74
CA PHE A 193 -10.79 3.05 -7.16
C PHE A 193 -11.04 4.27 -8.05
N ALA A 194 -12.13 5.01 -7.81
CA ALA A 194 -12.41 6.26 -8.51
C ALA A 194 -11.29 7.29 -8.28
N PHE A 195 -10.82 7.44 -7.03
CA PHE A 195 -9.73 8.33 -6.69
C PHE A 195 -8.44 7.95 -7.43
N GLY A 196 -8.06 6.66 -7.43
CA GLY A 196 -6.86 6.18 -8.11
C GLY A 196 -6.90 6.43 -9.62
N ARG A 197 -8.00 6.09 -10.29
CA ARG A 197 -8.16 6.34 -11.73
C ARG A 197 -8.16 7.84 -12.06
N TYR A 198 -8.84 8.65 -11.26
CA TYR A 198 -8.85 10.11 -11.43
C TYR A 198 -7.44 10.70 -11.27
N ALA A 199 -6.70 10.24 -10.26
CA ALA A 199 -5.34 10.70 -9.99
C ALA A 199 -4.37 10.35 -11.12
N VAL A 200 -4.51 9.19 -11.76
CA VAL A 200 -3.71 8.84 -12.96
C VAL A 200 -4.06 9.73 -14.15
N ARG A 201 -5.35 10.01 -14.38
CA ARG A 201 -5.83 10.77 -15.55
C ARG A 201 -5.52 12.27 -15.47
N THR A 202 -5.63 12.84 -14.28
CA THR A 202 -5.61 14.30 -14.07
C THR A 202 -4.41 14.78 -13.27
N HIS A 203 -3.67 13.84 -12.66
CA HIS A 203 -2.67 14.12 -11.63
C HIS A 203 -3.26 14.87 -10.41
N GLY A 204 -4.60 14.90 -10.27
CA GLY A 204 -5.37 15.64 -9.27
C GLY A 204 -6.06 14.75 -8.23
N LYS A 205 -6.58 15.38 -7.15
CA LYS A 205 -7.40 14.69 -6.12
C LYS A 205 -8.84 14.68 -6.61
N LEU A 206 -9.51 13.54 -6.53
CA LEU A 206 -10.95 13.47 -6.78
C LEU A 206 -11.75 14.19 -5.67
N PHE A 207 -11.27 14.08 -4.43
CA PHE A 207 -11.81 14.72 -3.22
C PHE A 207 -10.69 15.00 -2.21
N THR A 208 -10.94 15.86 -1.22
CA THR A 208 -9.93 16.24 -0.21
C THR A 208 -9.87 15.32 1.01
N SER A 209 -10.92 14.54 1.29
CA SER A 209 -10.94 13.61 2.43
C SER A 209 -9.74 12.66 2.40
N ARG A 210 -9.12 12.48 3.57
CA ARG A 210 -8.01 11.52 3.75
C ARG A 210 -8.50 10.09 3.48
N ILE A 211 -7.60 9.27 2.94
CA ILE A 211 -7.79 7.84 2.75
C ILE A 211 -6.91 7.12 3.77
N LEU A 212 -7.51 6.31 4.63
CA LEU A 212 -6.84 5.66 5.75
C LEU A 212 -6.59 4.18 5.44
N ALA A 213 -5.40 3.69 5.78
CA ALA A 213 -5.11 2.26 5.85
C ALA A 213 -5.73 1.68 7.14
N MET A 214 -6.88 1.01 6.98
CA MET A 214 -7.66 0.39 8.06
C MET A 214 -7.66 -1.13 7.90
N PRO A 215 -8.00 -1.94 8.92
CA PRO A 215 -7.91 -3.41 8.83
C PRO A 215 -8.57 -4.04 7.59
N TYR A 216 -9.65 -3.45 7.09
CA TYR A 216 -10.40 -3.92 5.92
C TYR A 216 -10.07 -3.16 4.63
N GLY A 217 -8.87 -2.63 4.49
CA GLY A 217 -8.39 -1.93 3.29
C GLY A 217 -8.44 -0.40 3.39
N PRO A 218 -8.26 0.32 2.27
CA PRO A 218 -8.32 1.78 2.23
C PRO A 218 -9.74 2.27 2.57
N VAL A 219 -9.85 3.31 3.38
CA VAL A 219 -11.12 3.86 3.87
C VAL A 219 -11.10 5.38 3.73
N VAL A 220 -12.09 5.94 3.02
CA VAL A 220 -12.29 7.39 2.93
C VAL A 220 -12.83 7.89 4.27
N GLU A 221 -12.05 8.70 4.98
CA GLU A 221 -12.29 9.07 6.37
C GLU A 221 -13.64 9.75 6.59
N GLU A 222 -13.98 10.73 5.76
CA GLU A 222 -15.22 11.50 5.88
C GLU A 222 -16.46 10.61 5.72
N VAL A 223 -16.44 9.71 4.73
CA VAL A 223 -17.50 8.74 4.44
C VAL A 223 -17.65 7.76 5.60
N HIS A 224 -16.54 7.23 6.09
CA HIS A 224 -16.56 6.31 7.22
C HIS A 224 -17.13 6.98 8.48
N LYS A 225 -16.73 8.22 8.77
CA LYS A 225 -17.30 8.97 9.91
C LYS A 225 -18.81 9.16 9.77
N LYS A 226 -19.29 9.49 8.57
CA LYS A 226 -20.72 9.74 8.32
C LYS A 226 -21.58 8.49 8.47
N PHE A 227 -21.11 7.35 7.98
CA PHE A 227 -21.90 6.11 7.91
C PHE A 227 -21.43 5.03 8.92
N ASN A 228 -20.63 5.41 9.92
CA ASN A 228 -20.09 4.46 10.88
C ASN A 228 -21.20 3.69 11.59
N GLY A 229 -21.03 2.37 11.71
CA GLY A 229 -22.02 1.48 12.32
C GLY A 229 -23.22 1.14 11.45
N GLN A 230 -23.35 1.71 10.25
CA GLN A 230 -24.43 1.38 9.30
C GLN A 230 -24.01 0.24 8.39
N ARG A 231 -24.81 -0.83 8.34
CA ARG A 231 -24.59 -1.96 7.41
C ARG A 231 -24.96 -1.55 5.99
N GLY A 232 -26.17 -1.03 5.80
CA GLY A 232 -26.67 -0.46 4.56
C GLY A 232 -26.82 1.06 4.67
N ILE A 233 -26.58 1.78 3.58
CA ILE A 233 -26.63 3.25 3.55
C ILE A 233 -27.75 3.79 2.66
N VAL A 234 -28.71 2.96 2.24
CA VAL A 234 -29.80 3.35 1.32
C VAL A 234 -31.19 3.05 1.90
N ALA A 235 -31.37 1.92 2.59
CA ALA A 235 -32.68 1.39 3.00
C ALA A 235 -33.45 2.29 3.99
N ASN A 236 -32.77 3.17 4.73
CA ASN A 236 -33.41 4.14 5.62
C ASN A 236 -33.94 5.39 4.88
N GLY A 237 -33.95 5.37 3.56
CA GLY A 237 -34.36 6.49 2.72
C GLY A 237 -33.20 7.42 2.34
N LEU A 238 -33.41 8.14 1.25
CA LEU A 238 -32.52 9.20 0.77
C LEU A 238 -33.20 10.55 1.02
N ASP A 239 -32.43 11.54 1.47
CA ASP A 239 -32.89 12.91 1.64
C ASP A 239 -32.76 13.71 0.33
N ASP A 240 -33.42 14.88 0.26
CA ASP A 240 -33.37 15.75 -0.92
C ASP A 240 -31.92 16.09 -1.30
N THR A 241 -31.04 16.27 -0.32
CA THR A 241 -29.61 16.51 -0.53
C THR A 241 -28.93 15.40 -1.32
N ALA A 242 -29.27 14.13 -1.09
CA ALA A 242 -28.70 13.04 -1.88
C ALA A 242 -29.11 13.10 -3.35
N PHE A 243 -30.35 13.49 -3.65
CA PHE A 243 -30.85 13.64 -5.02
C PHE A 243 -30.31 14.90 -5.71
N ASP A 244 -30.13 15.99 -4.98
CA ASP A 244 -29.48 17.21 -5.47
C ASP A 244 -28.01 16.93 -5.84
N ASP A 245 -27.25 16.26 -4.95
CA ASP A 245 -25.87 15.86 -5.18
C ASP A 245 -25.75 14.93 -6.40
N PHE A 246 -26.66 13.95 -6.51
CA PHE A 246 -26.71 13.07 -7.67
C PHE A 246 -26.91 13.86 -8.96
N SER A 247 -27.85 14.80 -8.98
CA SER A 247 -28.17 15.60 -10.17
C SER A 247 -26.99 16.50 -10.57
N GLU A 248 -26.31 17.12 -9.59
CA GLU A 248 -25.12 17.95 -9.83
C GLU A 248 -23.96 17.14 -10.42
N ILE A 249 -23.69 15.96 -9.85
CA ILE A 249 -22.64 15.06 -10.37
C ILE A 249 -23.03 14.51 -11.74
N GLN A 250 -24.29 14.14 -11.94
CA GLN A 250 -24.78 13.60 -13.21
C GLN A 250 -24.60 14.61 -14.36
N ALA A 251 -24.73 15.91 -14.08
CA ALA A 251 -24.49 16.98 -15.05
C ALA A 251 -23.00 17.14 -15.44
N ASN A 252 -22.07 16.60 -14.65
CA ASN A 252 -20.64 16.61 -14.94
C ASN A 252 -20.21 15.27 -15.58
N SER A 253 -20.19 15.22 -16.91
CA SER A 253 -19.91 14.00 -17.69
C SER A 253 -18.56 13.35 -17.42
N GLU A 254 -17.54 14.12 -17.05
CA GLU A 254 -16.21 13.60 -16.69
C GLU A 254 -16.30 12.76 -15.41
N ILE A 255 -16.95 13.30 -14.37
CA ILE A 255 -17.05 12.65 -13.07
C ILE A 255 -18.10 11.55 -13.09
N SER A 256 -19.31 11.79 -13.64
CA SER A 256 -20.33 10.76 -13.73
C SER A 256 -19.89 9.60 -14.61
N GLY A 257 -19.17 9.87 -15.72
CA GLY A 257 -18.54 8.84 -16.55
C GLY A 257 -17.54 7.98 -15.77
N LEU A 258 -16.63 8.62 -15.01
CA LEU A 258 -15.70 7.90 -14.13
C LEU A 258 -16.43 7.01 -13.11
N LEU A 259 -17.47 7.53 -12.44
CA LEU A 259 -18.19 6.75 -11.42
C LEU A 259 -18.93 5.56 -12.04
N SER A 260 -19.49 5.72 -13.24
CA SER A 260 -20.12 4.65 -14.02
C SER A 260 -19.10 3.59 -14.44
N GLU A 261 -17.92 3.96 -14.96
CA GLU A 261 -16.86 3.01 -15.29
C GLU A 261 -16.45 2.17 -14.06
N ILE A 262 -16.41 2.78 -12.88
CA ILE A 262 -16.13 2.07 -11.63
C ILE A 262 -17.27 1.09 -11.28
N LEU A 263 -18.53 1.42 -11.55
CA LEU A 263 -19.63 0.46 -11.38
C LEU A 263 -19.54 -0.68 -12.37
N ASP A 264 -19.21 -0.42 -13.62
CA ASP A 264 -19.11 -1.45 -14.65
C ASP A 264 -18.04 -2.50 -14.29
N ASP A 265 -16.89 -2.05 -13.75
CA ASP A 265 -15.78 -2.94 -13.41
C ASP A 265 -15.92 -3.62 -12.04
N TYR A 266 -16.50 -2.91 -11.07
CA TYR A 266 -16.45 -3.30 -9.65
C TYR A 266 -17.81 -3.41 -8.97
N GLY A 267 -18.90 -2.94 -9.60
CA GLY A 267 -20.25 -2.87 -9.02
C GLY A 267 -20.81 -4.23 -8.60
N GLU A 268 -20.56 -5.28 -9.38
CA GLU A 268 -20.99 -6.66 -9.07
C GLU A 268 -20.13 -7.34 -7.98
N LYS A 269 -18.99 -6.75 -7.61
CA LYS A 269 -18.12 -7.35 -6.59
C LYS A 269 -18.69 -7.06 -5.20
N THR A 270 -18.62 -8.06 -4.33
CA THR A 270 -18.93 -7.89 -2.90
C THR A 270 -17.88 -7.00 -2.23
N ALA A 271 -18.25 -6.39 -1.09
CA ALA A 271 -17.31 -5.59 -0.29
C ALA A 271 -16.04 -6.40 0.09
N ALA A 272 -16.18 -7.69 0.37
CA ALA A 272 -15.05 -8.59 0.64
C ALA A 272 -14.20 -8.84 -0.62
N GLY A 273 -14.82 -8.97 -1.79
CA GLY A 273 -14.12 -9.08 -3.07
C GLY A 273 -13.27 -7.86 -3.37
N LEU A 274 -13.82 -6.66 -3.17
CA LEU A 274 -13.08 -5.40 -3.32
C LEU A 274 -11.94 -5.27 -2.31
N SER A 275 -12.19 -5.66 -1.05
CA SER A 275 -11.14 -5.69 -0.03
C SER A 275 -9.94 -6.51 -0.48
N ARG A 276 -10.16 -7.71 -1.02
CA ARG A 276 -9.09 -8.61 -1.49
C ARG A 276 -8.20 -7.96 -2.55
N ILE A 277 -8.77 -7.17 -3.46
CA ILE A 277 -8.01 -6.41 -4.47
C ILE A 277 -7.11 -5.39 -3.77
N THR A 278 -7.68 -4.56 -2.91
CA THR A 278 -6.93 -3.50 -2.20
C THR A 278 -5.89 -4.04 -1.20
N HIS A 279 -5.96 -5.31 -0.85
CA HIS A 279 -5.05 -6.00 0.07
C HIS A 279 -3.85 -6.68 -0.62
N GLN A 280 -3.76 -6.62 -1.96
CA GLN A 280 -2.64 -7.24 -2.69
C GLN A 280 -1.28 -6.71 -2.24
N ALA A 281 -0.25 -7.57 -2.23
CA ALA A 281 1.10 -7.17 -1.88
C ALA A 281 1.61 -6.10 -2.86
N GLY A 282 2.10 -4.98 -2.33
CA GLY A 282 2.50 -3.82 -3.13
C GLY A 282 1.39 -2.79 -3.36
N SER A 283 0.16 -3.04 -2.89
CA SER A 283 -0.89 -2.02 -2.85
C SER A 283 -0.53 -0.86 -1.90
N PRO A 284 -1.06 0.36 -2.11
CA PRO A 284 -0.90 1.48 -1.19
C PRO A 284 -1.29 1.13 0.24
N TRP A 285 -2.33 0.31 0.42
CA TRP A 285 -2.73 -0.17 1.72
C TRP A 285 -1.64 -1.05 2.37
N SER A 286 -1.11 -2.04 1.66
CA SER A 286 -0.11 -2.98 2.18
C SER A 286 1.21 -2.28 2.52
N LEU A 287 1.59 -1.30 1.69
CA LEU A 287 2.79 -0.50 1.87
C LEU A 287 2.66 0.51 3.01
N THR A 288 1.46 1.05 3.24
CA THR A 288 1.20 1.99 4.35
C THR A 288 1.10 1.25 5.69
N GLY A 289 0.34 0.15 5.75
CA GLY A 289 0.09 -0.64 6.96
C GLY A 289 -0.92 0.01 7.91
N GLN A 290 -0.67 1.24 8.38
CA GLN A 290 -1.59 1.99 9.25
C GLN A 290 -1.44 3.51 9.02
N GLY A 291 -2.54 4.26 9.14
CA GLY A 291 -2.54 5.72 9.04
C GLY A 291 -3.01 6.23 7.68
N VAL A 292 -2.61 7.43 7.30
CA VAL A 292 -3.02 8.05 6.03
C VAL A 292 -2.23 7.44 4.88
N ILE A 293 -2.94 6.96 3.86
CA ILE A 293 -2.35 6.49 2.60
C ILE A 293 -1.98 7.70 1.76
N ASN A 294 -0.73 7.74 1.34
CA ASN A 294 -0.20 8.80 0.48
C ASN A 294 -0.95 8.80 -0.88
N PRO A 295 -1.59 9.90 -1.30
CA PRO A 295 -2.29 9.96 -2.58
C PRO A 295 -1.40 9.75 -3.82
N THR A 296 -0.14 10.16 -3.78
CA THR A 296 0.85 9.88 -4.84
C THR A 296 1.14 8.40 -4.94
N LEU A 297 1.23 7.70 -3.80
CA LEU A 297 1.38 6.25 -3.78
C LEU A 297 0.18 5.56 -4.46
N ILE A 298 -1.04 6.06 -4.22
CA ILE A 298 -2.25 5.58 -4.91
C ILE A 298 -2.13 5.81 -6.42
N ALA A 299 -1.77 7.02 -6.85
CA ALA A 299 -1.61 7.32 -8.28
C ALA A 299 -0.57 6.40 -8.95
N GLU A 300 0.58 6.20 -8.31
CA GLU A 300 1.67 5.37 -8.83
C GLU A 300 1.33 3.87 -8.91
N THR A 301 0.55 3.33 -7.98
CA THR A 301 0.15 1.92 -8.03
C THR A 301 -0.93 1.69 -9.08
N PHE A 302 -1.85 2.63 -9.26
CA PHE A 302 -2.85 2.59 -10.34
C PHE A 302 -2.20 2.75 -11.71
N ALA A 303 -1.20 3.63 -11.87
CA ALA A 303 -0.45 3.78 -13.12
C ALA A 303 0.35 2.52 -13.52
N ARG A 304 0.65 1.65 -12.55
CA ARG A 304 1.36 0.37 -12.74
C ARG A 304 0.42 -0.83 -12.80
N ASN A 305 -0.90 -0.62 -12.79
CA ASN A 305 -1.94 -1.65 -12.80
C ASN A 305 -1.79 -2.68 -11.64
N VAL A 306 -1.34 -2.22 -10.47
CA VAL A 306 -1.22 -3.06 -9.26
C VAL A 306 -2.57 -3.26 -8.57
N GLU A 307 -3.58 -2.44 -8.89
CA GLU A 307 -4.90 -2.36 -8.25
C GLU A 307 -6.06 -2.79 -9.18
N GLU A 308 -5.78 -3.66 -10.17
CA GLU A 308 -6.77 -4.20 -11.12
C GLU A 308 -7.29 -5.60 -10.75
#